data_AF-A0A6H5GW46-F1
#
_entry.id   AF-A0A6H5GW46-F1
#
_cell.length_a   1.000
_cell.length_b   1.000
_cell.length_c   1.000
_cell.angle_alpha   90.00
_cell.angle_beta   90.00
_cell.angle_gamma   90.00
#
_symmetry.space_group_name_H-M   'P 1'
#
loop_
_entity.id
_entity.type
_entity.pdbx_description
1 polymer ?
#
loop_
_entity_poly.entity_id
_entity_poly.type
_entity_poly.pdbx_seq_one_letter_code
_entity_poly.pdbx_strand_id
1 'polypeptide(L)'
;MSLEIFLQCYAMTLILMKGLPSVNQREPTLRGSATNLKIEWQEWFENVGFYLTAAKKKKEVDEIKIAILLNQLGHLGVALYNTFKQDALIVKKVTDSVASLADVLKDYSDVVKAFQDYFAPRQNVQYERCKFNKLTLAKGQSLIEYITALKTAADTCEFRLIAQVPDDELLNLLLDEGNGLTLEPVVRR
;
A
#
# COMPACT_ATOMS: atom_id res chain seq x y z
N MET A 1 -55.51 -6.97 7.06
CA MET A 1 -54.51 -8.05 7.01
C MET A 1 -53.14 -7.52 6.54
N SER A 2 -52.49 -6.63 7.25
CA SER A 2 -52.89 -5.58 8.21
C SER A 2 -51.63 -4.80 8.49
N LEU A 3 -51.77 -3.51 8.79
CA LEU A 3 -50.68 -2.58 9.11
C LEU A 3 -49.62 -3.10 10.11
N GLU A 4 -49.89 -4.20 10.81
CA GLU A 4 -48.96 -4.94 11.67
C GLU A 4 -47.66 -5.33 10.97
N ILE A 5 -47.68 -5.82 9.72
CA ILE A 5 -46.43 -6.21 9.02
C ILE A 5 -45.56 -4.96 8.72
N PHE A 6 -46.20 -3.85 8.37
CA PHE A 6 -45.51 -2.57 8.15
C PHE A 6 -44.97 -1.98 9.46
N LEU A 7 -45.72 -2.08 10.56
CA LEU A 7 -45.25 -1.68 11.89
C LEU A 7 -44.13 -2.57 12.40
N GLN A 8 -44.14 -3.88 12.10
CA GLN A 8 -43.08 -4.81 12.49
C GLN A 8 -41.79 -4.54 11.71
N CYS A 9 -41.87 -4.28 10.41
CA CYS A 9 -40.73 -3.86 9.61
C CYS A 9 -40.17 -2.51 10.08
N TYR A 10 -41.04 -1.54 10.41
CA TYR A 10 -40.63 -0.22 10.91
C TYR A 10 -40.04 -0.29 12.33
N ALA A 11 -40.60 -1.13 13.21
CA ALA A 11 -40.08 -1.37 14.55
C ALA A 11 -38.74 -2.13 14.51
N MET A 12 -38.55 -3.07 13.59
CA MET A 12 -37.27 -3.78 13.43
C MET A 12 -36.17 -2.86 12.87
N THR A 13 -36.53 -1.91 12.00
CA THR A 13 -35.60 -0.85 11.57
C THR A 13 -35.32 0.17 12.67
N LEU A 14 -36.30 0.55 13.49
CA LEU A 14 -36.10 1.46 14.63
C LEU A 14 -35.31 0.84 15.78
N ILE A 15 -35.42 -0.47 16.00
CA ILE A 15 -34.64 -1.20 17.02
C ILE A 15 -33.18 -1.36 16.56
N LEU A 16 -32.94 -1.59 15.26
CA LEU A 16 -31.59 -1.60 14.69
C LEU A 16 -30.96 -0.20 14.62
N MET A 17 -31.76 0.87 14.48
CA MET A 17 -31.25 2.25 14.48
C MET A 17 -31.01 2.85 15.87
N LYS A 18 -31.58 2.29 16.95
CA LYS A 18 -31.36 2.79 18.33
C LYS A 18 -30.06 2.32 18.99
N GLY A 19 -29.32 1.40 18.36
CA GLY A 19 -28.04 0.87 18.87
C GLY A 19 -26.81 1.27 18.04
N LEU A 20 -26.98 1.91 16.89
CA LEU A 20 -25.88 2.47 16.12
C LEU A 20 -25.77 3.95 16.47
N PRO A 21 -24.66 4.41 17.07
CA PRO A 21 -24.46 5.84 17.25
C PRO A 21 -24.57 6.49 15.87
N SER A 22 -25.48 7.47 15.76
CA SER A 22 -25.75 8.24 14.55
C SER A 22 -24.44 8.52 13.81
N VAL A 23 -24.29 7.92 12.63
CA VAL A 23 -23.15 8.08 11.74
C VAL A 23 -23.20 9.48 11.15
N ASN A 24 -22.81 10.44 11.98
CA ASN A 24 -22.44 11.79 11.58
C ASN A 24 -20.97 12.04 11.97
N GLN A 25 -20.19 10.95 12.06
CA GLN A 25 -18.74 11.00 12.09
C GLN A 25 -18.33 11.08 10.62
N ARG A 26 -17.68 12.18 10.22
CA ARG A 26 -17.07 12.34 8.89
C ARG A 26 -16.48 11.01 8.46
N GLU A 27 -17.08 10.38 7.45
CA GLU A 27 -16.51 9.18 6.85
C GLU A 27 -15.09 9.55 6.43
N PRO A 28 -14.06 8.85 6.95
CA PRO A 28 -12.71 9.07 6.48
C PRO A 28 -12.76 8.70 4.99
N THR A 29 -12.68 9.69 4.13
CA THR A 29 -12.76 9.49 2.68
C THR A 29 -11.33 9.46 2.18
N LEU A 30 -10.90 8.31 1.68
CA LEU A 30 -9.66 8.21 0.92
C LEU A 30 -9.90 8.95 -0.39
N ARG A 31 -9.31 10.13 -0.56
CA ARG A 31 -9.46 10.99 -1.74
C ARG A 31 -8.75 10.39 -2.95
N GLY A 32 -7.76 9.52 -2.75
CA GLY A 32 -7.15 8.71 -3.81
C GLY A 32 -6.39 9.50 -4.87
N SER A 33 -6.19 10.80 -4.65
CA SER A 33 -5.53 11.73 -5.57
C SER A 33 -4.29 12.40 -4.95
N ALA A 34 -3.81 11.93 -3.79
CA ALA A 34 -2.65 12.53 -3.15
C ALA A 34 -1.36 12.25 -3.93
N THR A 35 -0.43 13.21 -3.86
CA THR A 35 0.97 13.05 -4.30
C THR A 35 1.68 11.93 -3.54
N ASN A 36 1.18 11.53 -2.37
CA ASN A 36 1.70 10.43 -1.57
C ASN A 36 0.58 9.54 -1.03
N LEU A 37 0.09 8.65 -1.90
CA LEU A 37 -0.99 7.70 -1.62
C LEU A 37 -0.72 6.82 -0.38
N LYS A 38 0.55 6.55 -0.08
CA LYS A 38 0.98 5.79 1.10
C LYS A 38 0.61 6.50 2.40
N ILE A 39 0.95 7.78 2.51
CA ILE A 39 0.71 8.58 3.73
C ILE A 39 -0.79 8.73 3.94
N GLU A 40 -1.52 9.04 2.86
CA GLU A 40 -2.97 9.17 2.91
C GLU A 40 -3.65 7.88 3.39
N TRP A 41 -3.21 6.73 2.88
CA TRP A 41 -3.68 5.42 3.35
C TRP A 41 -3.37 5.18 4.83
N GLN A 42 -2.16 5.52 5.29
CA GLN A 42 -1.77 5.32 6.69
C GLN A 42 -2.63 6.16 7.64
N GLU A 43 -2.74 7.47 7.39
CA GLU A 43 -3.56 8.37 8.20
C GLU A 43 -5.04 7.95 8.19
N TRP A 44 -5.55 7.55 7.03
CA TRP A 44 -6.91 7.04 6.88
C TRP A 44 -7.12 5.75 7.69
N PHE A 45 -6.20 4.79 7.58
CA PHE A 45 -6.32 3.49 8.25
C PHE A 45 -6.22 3.61 9.78
N GLU A 46 -5.40 4.53 10.29
CA GLU A 46 -5.35 4.86 11.71
C GLU A 46 -6.72 5.37 12.21
N ASN A 47 -7.37 6.25 11.44
CA ASN A 47 -8.71 6.74 11.75
C ASN A 47 -9.76 5.61 11.78
N VAL A 48 -9.66 4.64 10.88
CA VAL A 48 -10.50 3.42 10.93
C VAL A 48 -10.21 2.62 12.21
N GLY A 49 -8.95 2.53 12.65
CA GLY A 49 -8.57 1.91 13.92
C GLY A 49 -9.18 2.61 15.15
N PHE A 50 -9.21 3.94 15.15
CA PHE A 50 -9.88 4.73 16.18
C PHE A 50 -11.39 4.50 16.17
N TYR A 51 -12.00 4.44 14.98
CA TYR A 51 -13.42 4.11 14.83
C TYR A 51 -13.76 2.73 15.38
N LEU A 52 -12.99 1.68 15.05
CA LEU A 52 -13.20 0.33 15.57
C LEU A 52 -13.09 0.28 17.10
N THR A 53 -12.21 1.10 17.68
CA THR A 53 -12.04 1.22 19.13
C THR A 53 -13.23 1.94 19.76
N ALA A 54 -13.67 3.06 19.19
CA ALA A 54 -14.82 3.83 19.67
C ALA A 54 -16.14 3.06 19.56
N ALA A 55 -16.32 2.30 18.47
CA ALA A 55 -17.47 1.43 18.25
C ALA A 55 -17.46 0.16 19.13
N LYS A 56 -16.40 -0.06 19.94
CA LYS A 56 -16.16 -1.27 20.74
C LYS A 56 -16.10 -2.58 19.92
N LYS A 57 -15.96 -2.49 18.60
CA LYS A 57 -15.92 -3.63 17.68
C LYS A 57 -14.51 -4.22 17.47
N LYS A 58 -13.52 -3.71 18.20
CA LYS A 58 -12.13 -4.17 18.12
C LYS A 58 -11.94 -5.66 18.48
N LYS A 59 -12.79 -6.21 19.34
CA LYS A 59 -12.74 -7.62 19.79
C LYS A 59 -13.65 -8.56 19.00
N GLU A 60 -14.35 -8.06 18.00
CA GLU A 60 -15.30 -8.84 17.21
C GLU A 60 -14.61 -9.83 16.26
N VAL A 61 -15.42 -10.68 15.64
CA VAL A 61 -15.00 -11.63 14.59
C VAL A 61 -14.40 -10.86 13.40
N ASP A 62 -13.35 -11.42 12.80
CA ASP A 62 -12.62 -10.78 11.70
C ASP A 62 -13.49 -10.46 10.48
N GLU A 63 -14.50 -11.28 10.20
CA GLU A 63 -15.51 -11.01 9.16
C GLU A 63 -16.22 -9.66 9.36
N ILE A 64 -16.57 -9.31 10.61
CA ILE A 64 -17.22 -8.03 10.93
C ILE A 64 -16.25 -6.87 10.72
N LYS A 65 -14.96 -7.05 11.08
CA LYS A 65 -13.93 -6.02 10.87
C LYS A 65 -13.68 -5.78 9.38
N ILE A 66 -13.62 -6.85 8.58
CA ILE A 66 -13.49 -6.78 7.12
C ILE A 66 -14.72 -6.07 6.55
N ALA A 67 -15.94 -6.44 6.96
CA ALA A 67 -17.16 -5.77 6.50
C ALA A 67 -17.18 -4.28 6.83
N ILE A 68 -16.74 -3.88 8.04
CA ILE A 68 -16.61 -2.47 8.42
C ILE A 68 -15.59 -1.77 7.52
N LEU A 69 -14.41 -2.36 7.31
CA LEU A 69 -13.36 -1.80 6.46
C LEU A 69 -13.87 -1.56 5.03
N LEU A 70 -14.55 -2.55 4.45
CA LEU A 70 -15.13 -2.44 3.11
C LEU A 70 -16.24 -1.40 3.05
N ASN A 71 -17.05 -1.28 4.11
CA ASN A 71 -18.07 -0.25 4.21
C ASN A 71 -17.45 1.16 4.23
N GLN A 72 -16.34 1.37 4.96
CA GLN A 72 -15.66 2.67 5.02
C GLN A 72 -14.97 3.03 3.69
N LEU A 73 -14.55 2.04 2.89
CA LEU A 73 -13.97 2.26 1.56
C LEU A 73 -15.01 2.40 0.44
N GLY A 74 -16.25 1.97 0.71
CA GLY A 74 -17.33 1.95 -0.26
C GLY A 74 -17.04 1.04 -1.46
N HIS A 75 -17.58 1.43 -2.62
CA HIS A 75 -17.54 0.62 -3.85
C HIS A 75 -16.11 0.29 -4.31
N LEU A 76 -15.16 1.22 -4.17
CA LEU A 76 -13.76 1.01 -4.54
C LEU A 76 -13.12 -0.08 -3.67
N GLY A 77 -13.38 -0.08 -2.37
CA GLY A 77 -12.88 -1.10 -1.45
C GLY A 77 -13.37 -2.50 -1.79
N VAL A 78 -14.66 -2.62 -2.11
CA VAL A 78 -15.25 -3.91 -2.51
C VAL A 78 -14.65 -4.42 -3.83
N ALA A 79 -14.47 -3.54 -4.81
CA ALA A 79 -13.84 -3.90 -6.08
C ALA A 79 -12.41 -4.40 -5.88
N LEU A 80 -11.59 -3.68 -5.10
CA LEU A 80 -10.21 -4.07 -4.80
C LEU A 80 -10.15 -5.39 -4.03
N TYR A 81 -11.01 -5.57 -3.03
CA TYR A 81 -11.08 -6.80 -2.26
C TYR A 81 -11.40 -8.02 -3.13
N ASN A 82 -12.33 -7.86 -4.09
CA ASN A 82 -12.65 -8.93 -5.03
C ASN A 82 -11.45 -9.28 -5.93
N THR A 83 -10.67 -8.29 -6.37
CA THR A 83 -9.41 -8.51 -7.11
C THR A 83 -8.41 -9.28 -6.26
N PHE A 84 -8.15 -8.86 -5.02
CA PHE A 84 -7.22 -9.56 -4.11
C PHE A 84 -7.63 -11.01 -3.86
N LYS A 85 -8.95 -11.25 -3.74
CA LYS A 85 -9.49 -12.60 -3.59
C LYS A 85 -9.21 -13.47 -4.82
N GLN A 86 -9.35 -12.91 -6.02
CA GLN A 86 -9.03 -13.60 -7.26
C GLN A 86 -7.52 -13.90 -7.37
N ASP A 87 -6.66 -12.92 -7.06
CA ASP A 87 -5.21 -13.08 -7.09
C ASP A 87 -4.76 -14.18 -6.12
N ALA A 88 -5.27 -14.17 -4.89
CA ALA A 88 -4.98 -15.19 -3.89
C ALA A 88 -5.50 -16.59 -4.29
N LEU A 89 -6.61 -16.67 -5.03
CA LEU A 89 -7.11 -17.93 -5.60
C LEU A 89 -6.21 -18.45 -6.71
N ILE A 90 -5.70 -17.57 -7.58
CA ILE A 90 -4.77 -17.95 -8.66
C ILE A 90 -3.49 -18.52 -8.05
N VAL A 91 -2.90 -17.84 -7.07
CA VAL A 91 -1.68 -18.31 -6.39
C VAL A 91 -1.88 -19.68 -5.72
N LYS A 92 -3.02 -19.89 -5.03
CA LYS A 92 -3.32 -21.19 -4.38
C LYS A 92 -3.61 -22.33 -5.36
N LYS A 93 -4.18 -22.03 -6.54
CA LYS A 93 -4.38 -23.04 -7.60
C LYS A 93 -3.07 -23.52 -8.20
N VAL A 94 -2.05 -22.66 -8.28
CA VAL A 94 -0.72 -23.01 -8.77
C VAL A 94 0.04 -23.91 -7.78
N THR A 95 -0.32 -23.89 -6.49
CA THR A 95 0.34 -24.66 -5.43
C THR A 95 -0.42 -25.93 -5.02
N ASP A 96 -1.19 -26.53 -5.93
CA ASP A 96 -1.89 -27.83 -5.81
C ASP A 96 -2.75 -28.02 -4.55
N SER A 97 -3.22 -26.92 -3.95
CA SER A 97 -4.13 -26.95 -2.80
C SER A 97 -5.52 -26.52 -3.25
N VAL A 98 -6.47 -27.46 -3.32
CA VAL A 98 -7.87 -27.18 -3.67
C VAL A 98 -8.52 -26.38 -2.54
N ALA A 99 -8.33 -25.07 -2.56
CA ALA A 99 -8.95 -24.16 -1.62
C ALA A 99 -10.36 -23.78 -2.11
N SER A 100 -11.36 -23.93 -1.25
CA SER A 100 -12.69 -23.38 -1.51
C SER A 100 -12.62 -21.85 -1.53
N LEU A 101 -13.50 -21.21 -2.31
CA LEU A 101 -13.64 -19.74 -2.38
C LEU A 101 -13.95 -19.10 -1.02
N ALA A 102 -14.37 -19.89 -0.04
CA ALA A 102 -14.63 -19.45 1.32
C ALA A 102 -13.33 -19.30 2.14
N ASP A 103 -12.30 -20.13 1.90
CA ASP A 103 -11.06 -20.24 2.71
C ASP A 103 -9.93 -19.27 2.31
N VAL A 104 -10.21 -18.32 1.42
CA VAL A 104 -9.23 -17.35 0.92
C VAL A 104 -9.52 -15.99 1.50
N LEU A 105 -8.51 -15.38 2.14
CA LEU A 105 -8.58 -14.06 2.80
C LEU A 105 -9.65 -13.98 3.91
N LYS A 106 -9.64 -14.94 4.83
CA LYS A 106 -10.51 -14.94 6.02
C LYS A 106 -9.99 -14.05 7.15
N ASP A 107 -8.67 -13.95 7.29
CA ASP A 107 -8.04 -13.26 8.40
C ASP A 107 -7.95 -11.76 8.13
N TYR A 108 -8.36 -10.95 9.12
CA TYR A 108 -8.35 -9.49 8.98
C TYR A 108 -6.94 -8.95 8.70
N SER A 109 -5.91 -9.57 9.29
CA SER A 109 -4.52 -9.18 9.08
C SER A 109 -4.08 -9.30 7.62
N ASP A 110 -4.51 -10.36 6.93
CA ASP A 110 -4.10 -10.62 5.56
C ASP A 110 -4.79 -9.66 4.58
N VAL A 111 -6.06 -9.34 4.84
CA VAL A 111 -6.78 -8.32 4.09
C VAL A 111 -6.11 -6.96 4.24
N VAL A 112 -5.75 -6.57 5.48
CA VAL A 112 -5.05 -5.30 5.74
C VAL A 112 -3.72 -5.25 5.02
N LYS A 113 -2.93 -6.33 5.02
CA LYS A 113 -1.66 -6.40 4.27
C LYS A 113 -1.86 -6.23 2.78
N ALA A 114 -2.83 -6.93 2.19
CA ALA A 114 -3.12 -6.81 0.76
C ALA A 114 -3.47 -5.36 0.36
N PHE A 115 -4.25 -4.66 1.19
CA PHE A 115 -4.51 -3.24 0.97
C PHE A 115 -3.26 -2.37 1.18
N GLN A 116 -2.46 -2.63 2.22
CA GLN A 116 -1.20 -1.91 2.44
C GLN A 116 -0.24 -2.05 1.25
N ASP A 117 -0.12 -3.24 0.68
CA ASP A 117 0.72 -3.51 -0.48
C ASP A 117 0.18 -2.84 -1.75
N TYR A 118 -1.14 -2.76 -1.89
CA TYR A 118 -1.76 -2.05 -3.01
C TYR A 118 -1.51 -0.53 -2.95
N PHE A 119 -1.64 0.06 -1.76
CA PHE A 119 -1.42 1.48 -1.54
C PHE A 119 0.05 1.85 -1.27
N ALA A 120 0.94 0.85 -1.18
CA ALA A 120 2.36 1.08 -1.14
C ALA A 120 2.82 1.79 -2.43
N PRO A 121 3.78 2.70 -2.34
CA PRO A 121 4.28 3.40 -3.50
C PRO A 121 4.92 2.38 -4.43
N ARG A 122 4.32 2.16 -5.60
CA ARG A 122 4.87 1.28 -6.62
C ARG A 122 6.10 1.95 -7.23
N GLN A 123 7.28 1.56 -6.79
CA GLN A 123 8.52 1.95 -7.45
C GLN A 123 8.63 1.17 -8.77
N ASN A 124 8.53 1.87 -9.89
CA ASN A 124 8.78 1.28 -11.18
C ASN A 124 10.29 1.18 -11.37
N VAL A 125 10.84 -0.03 -11.19
CA VAL A 125 12.27 -0.31 -11.28
C VAL A 125 12.84 0.16 -12.62
N GLN A 126 12.11 0.03 -13.73
CA GLN A 126 12.56 0.48 -15.05
C GLN A 126 12.64 2.00 -15.15
N TYR A 127 11.68 2.71 -14.54
CA TYR A 127 11.70 4.17 -14.46
C TYR A 127 12.89 4.65 -13.61
N GLU A 128 13.09 4.06 -12.44
CA GLU A 128 14.21 4.39 -11.56
C GLU A 128 15.56 4.06 -12.20
N ARG A 129 15.69 2.94 -12.93
CA ARG A 129 16.90 2.62 -13.72
C ARG A 129 17.15 3.64 -14.84
N CYS A 130 16.10 4.07 -15.53
CA CYS A 130 16.22 5.10 -16.56
C CYS A 130 16.65 6.45 -15.96
N LYS A 131 16.10 6.81 -14.80
CA LYS A 131 16.50 8.00 -14.03
C LYS A 131 17.96 7.90 -13.57
N PHE A 132 18.35 6.74 -13.04
CA PHE A 132 19.72 6.44 -12.64
C PHE A 132 20.69 6.60 -13.82
N ASN A 133 20.40 5.98 -14.97
CA ASN A 133 21.25 6.05 -16.16
C ASN A 133 21.35 7.46 -16.77
N LYS A 134 20.44 8.36 -16.41
CA LYS A 134 20.46 9.76 -16.82
C LYS A 134 21.17 10.67 -15.82
N LEU A 135 21.63 10.17 -14.68
CA LEU A 135 22.37 10.95 -13.69
C LEU A 135 23.75 11.31 -14.23
N THR A 136 23.91 12.57 -14.64
CA THR A 136 25.19 13.16 -15.02
C THR A 136 25.59 14.25 -14.04
N LEU A 137 26.88 14.39 -13.76
CA LEU A 137 27.39 15.47 -12.92
C LEU A 137 27.06 16.83 -13.57
N ALA A 138 26.26 17.65 -12.90
CA ALA A 138 25.92 18.98 -13.39
C ALA A 138 27.09 19.95 -13.23
N LYS A 139 27.20 20.93 -14.14
CA LYS A 139 28.24 21.96 -14.08
C LYS A 139 28.08 22.80 -12.80
N GLY A 140 29.05 22.69 -11.89
CA GLY A 140 29.05 23.40 -10.60
C GLY A 140 28.46 22.63 -9.42
N GLN A 141 28.01 21.38 -9.61
CA GLN A 141 27.58 20.52 -8.51
C GLN A 141 28.79 19.93 -7.78
N SER A 142 28.70 19.77 -6.45
CA SER A 142 29.77 19.11 -5.69
C SER A 142 29.77 17.60 -5.94
N LEU A 143 30.97 16.99 -5.94
CA LEU A 143 31.11 15.57 -6.22
C LEU A 143 30.45 14.70 -5.13
N ILE A 144 30.43 15.19 -3.88
CA ILE A 144 29.77 14.55 -2.74
C ILE A 144 28.24 14.55 -2.92
N GLU A 145 27.65 15.65 -3.38
CA GLU A 145 26.21 15.71 -3.69
C GLU A 145 25.84 14.77 -4.83
N TYR A 146 26.71 14.65 -5.84
CA TYR A 146 26.50 13.72 -6.94
C TYR A 146 26.54 12.26 -6.46
N ILE A 147 27.53 11.88 -5.65
CA ILE A 147 27.63 10.54 -5.03
C ILE A 147 26.39 10.24 -4.18
N THR A 148 25.94 11.21 -3.38
CA THR A 148 24.74 11.06 -2.55
C THR A 148 23.50 10.80 -3.41
N ALA A 149 23.34 11.55 -4.51
CA ALA A 149 22.25 11.36 -5.46
C ALA A 149 22.35 10.00 -6.19
N LEU A 150 23.56 9.58 -6.54
CA LEU A 150 23.83 8.29 -7.18
C LEU A 150 23.46 7.12 -6.25
N LYS A 151 23.87 7.17 -4.98
CA LYS A 151 23.52 6.15 -3.98
C LYS A 151 22.02 6.10 -3.70
N THR A 152 21.39 7.26 -3.54
CA THR A 152 19.94 7.35 -3.35
C THR A 152 19.18 6.75 -4.54
N ALA A 153 19.65 7.01 -5.76
CA ALA A 153 19.06 6.41 -6.94
C ALA A 153 19.39 4.91 -7.08
N ALA A 154 20.58 4.46 -6.66
CA ALA A 154 20.97 3.05 -6.63
C ALA A 154 20.05 2.23 -5.71
N ASP A 155 19.69 2.81 -4.56
CA ASP A 155 18.75 2.21 -3.60
C ASP A 155 17.35 2.01 -4.22
N THR A 156 16.87 2.95 -5.04
CA THR A 156 15.54 2.86 -5.66
C THR A 156 15.47 1.95 -6.88
N CYS A 157 16.59 1.62 -7.52
CA CYS A 157 16.64 0.78 -8.72
C CYS A 157 17.14 -0.66 -8.50
N GLU A 158 17.17 -1.09 -7.22
CA GLU A 158 17.67 -2.39 -6.75
C GLU A 158 19.14 -2.68 -7.10
N PHE A 159 19.93 -1.67 -7.48
CA PHE A 159 21.39 -1.79 -7.64
C PHE A 159 22.07 -1.76 -6.26
N ARG A 160 21.76 -2.75 -5.43
CA ARG A 160 22.27 -2.90 -4.06
C ARG A 160 23.80 -2.96 -3.98
N LEU A 161 24.46 -3.36 -5.06
CA LEU A 161 25.91 -3.43 -5.16
C LEU A 161 26.55 -2.04 -5.10
N ILE A 162 25.93 -1.03 -5.71
CA ILE A 162 26.48 0.34 -5.77
C ILE A 162 26.23 1.08 -4.45
N ALA A 163 25.09 0.81 -3.80
CA ALA A 163 24.76 1.39 -2.51
C ALA A 163 25.75 1.01 -1.39
N GLN A 164 26.36 -0.18 -1.47
CA GLN A 164 27.27 -0.71 -0.45
C GLN A 164 28.73 -0.26 -0.61
N VAL A 165 29.10 0.37 -1.74
CA VAL A 165 30.47 0.83 -1.98
C VAL A 165 30.77 2.05 -1.08
N PRO A 166 31.91 2.08 -0.37
CA PRO A 166 32.29 3.24 0.44
C PRO A 166 32.52 4.49 -0.42
N ASP A 167 32.20 5.66 0.12
CA ASP A 167 32.25 6.93 -0.63
C ASP A 167 33.64 7.23 -1.20
N ASP A 168 34.70 6.91 -0.46
CA ASP A 168 36.09 7.15 -0.88
C ASP A 168 36.49 6.31 -2.09
N GLU A 169 36.02 5.07 -2.18
CA GLU A 169 36.29 4.18 -3.32
C GLU A 169 35.54 4.67 -4.56
N LEU A 170 34.30 5.10 -4.38
CA LEU A 170 33.48 5.66 -5.44
C LEU A 170 34.05 7.00 -5.95
N LEU A 171 34.58 7.82 -5.05
CA LEU A 171 35.23 9.08 -5.36
C LEU A 171 36.48 8.87 -6.23
N ASN A 172 37.34 7.91 -5.86
CA ASN A 172 38.55 7.59 -6.63
C ASN A 172 38.20 7.06 -8.02
N LEU A 173 37.15 6.23 -8.13
CA LEU A 173 36.68 5.66 -9.40
C LEU A 173 36.09 6.73 -10.32
N LEU A 174 35.43 7.74 -9.76
CA LEU A 174 34.89 8.90 -10.48
C LEU A 174 35.96 9.88 -10.95
N LEU A 175 37.06 10.02 -10.21
CA LEU A 175 38.17 10.90 -10.59
C LEU A 175 38.97 10.34 -11.78
N ASP A 176 38.97 9.02 -12.00
CA ASP A 176 39.60 8.37 -13.14
C ASP A 176 38.74 8.44 -14.43
N GLU A 177 37.41 8.39 -14.34
CA GLU A 177 36.49 8.41 -15.49
C GLU A 177 35.88 9.80 -15.73
N GLY A 178 36.74 10.79 -15.99
CA GLY A 178 36.41 12.20 -16.04
C GLY A 178 35.47 12.73 -17.14
N ASN A 179 34.53 11.96 -17.71
CA ASN A 179 33.42 12.54 -18.50
C ASN A 179 32.23 11.64 -18.88
N GLY A 180 32.08 10.46 -18.29
CA GLY A 180 30.90 9.64 -18.53
C GLY A 180 30.85 8.43 -17.62
N LEU A 181 29.90 8.39 -16.68
CA LEU A 181 29.68 7.22 -15.84
C LEU A 181 29.07 6.09 -16.67
N THR A 182 29.91 5.25 -17.25
CA THR A 182 29.50 3.91 -17.68
C THR A 182 29.81 2.96 -16.53
N LEU A 183 28.78 2.42 -15.87
CA LEU A 183 28.92 1.46 -14.76
C LEU A 183 29.41 0.06 -15.16
N GLU A 184 29.71 -0.14 -16.44
CA GLU A 184 30.21 -1.40 -16.99
C GLU A 184 31.47 -1.95 -16.27
N PRO A 185 32.35 -1.13 -15.66
CA PRO A 185 33.46 -1.63 -14.84
C PRO A 185 33.07 -2.05 -13.41
N VAL A 186 32.11 -1.36 -12.77
CA VAL A 186 31.74 -1.57 -11.35
C VAL A 186 30.91 -2.84 -11.15
N VAL A 187 30.09 -3.22 -12.13
CA VAL A 187 29.29 -4.46 -12.09
C VAL A 187 30.15 -5.71 -12.37
N ARG A 188 31.39 -5.54 -12.84
CA ARG A 188 32.27 -6.64 -13.28
C ARG A 188 33.29 -7.09 -12.24
N ARG A 189 33.28 -6.55 -11.02
CA ARG A 189 34.12 -7.00 -9.90
C ARG A 189 33.31 -7.72 -8.83
#